data_AF-L9WRL2-F1
#
_entry.id   AF-L9WRL2-F1
#
_cell.length_a   1.000
_cell.length_b   1.000
_cell.length_c   1.000
_cell.angle_alpha   90.00
_cell.angle_beta   90.00
_cell.angle_gamma   90.00
#
_symmetry.space_group_name_H-M   'P 1'
#
loop_
_entity.id
_entity.type
_entity.pdbx_description
1 polymer ?
#
loop_
_entity_poly.entity_id
_entity_poly.type
_entity_poly.pdbx_seq_one_letter_code
_entity_poly.pdbx_strand_id
1 'polypeptide(L)'
;MSRLTRRQLLCGASLSALVGGLSITAWKRRFDSTADAESDGRAGFAPATDGFGFDNFSTPPVVPDPVEFVDRSELRTRLLSDWDGPLGMASGISMTGSLERRVRSIADELYGNATRLFGTEGYCYGMAATAQQYFEEPDSMPVDRESASEIEHVNEPLEDGDSRPVREDIERLHRRQFTEIDSWLNRWPLLRPGWIDYQAQERELRDALDDYGSAGLTITGDDVLRGHYVLAYDYDVDDTGVTFAVYDPNDSADEYAGSNDGHTVGVETTGSSYEPRMDAYEGTYDRFLFTSTDRTIRADVVSA
;
A
#
# COMPACT_ATOMS: atom_id res chain seq x y z
N MET A 1 21.47 8.40 14.39
CA MET A 1 20.47 7.31 14.25
C MET A 1 21.13 6.17 13.50
N SER A 2 21.16 4.96 14.08
CA SER A 2 21.78 3.78 13.46
C SER A 2 20.87 3.25 12.36
N ARG A 3 21.34 3.26 11.10
CA ARG A 3 20.66 2.62 9.97
C ARG A 3 20.52 1.12 10.27
N LEU A 4 19.30 0.62 10.39
CA LEU A 4 19.05 -0.82 10.47
C LEU A 4 19.31 -1.38 9.08
N THR A 5 20.39 -2.15 8.94
CA THR A 5 20.80 -2.66 7.63
C THR A 5 20.11 -3.99 7.33
N ARG A 6 19.85 -4.27 6.04
CA ARG A 6 19.28 -5.52 5.49
C ARG A 6 19.81 -6.81 6.15
N ARG A 7 21.06 -6.85 6.62
CA ARG A 7 21.66 -8.01 7.31
C ARG A 7 21.10 -8.27 8.71
N GLN A 8 20.55 -7.27 9.40
CA GLN A 8 20.08 -7.40 10.78
C GLN A 8 18.68 -8.03 10.86
N LEU A 9 17.78 -7.70 9.91
CA LEU A 9 16.43 -8.27 9.86
C LEU A 9 16.39 -9.71 9.33
N LEU A 10 17.26 -10.03 8.35
CA LEU A 10 17.19 -11.33 7.66
C LEU A 10 17.71 -12.53 8.45
N CYS A 11 18.45 -12.32 9.54
CA CYS A 11 18.88 -13.40 10.44
C CYS A 11 17.71 -13.99 11.26
N GLY A 12 16.54 -13.34 11.29
CA GLY A 12 15.40 -13.76 12.10
C GLY A 12 14.45 -14.79 11.47
N ALA A 13 14.27 -14.81 10.14
CA ALA A 13 13.26 -15.68 9.52
C ALA A 13 13.71 -16.27 8.16
N SER A 14 13.73 -17.60 8.07
CA SER A 14 14.00 -18.35 6.84
C SER A 14 12.90 -19.39 6.63
N LEU A 15 12.05 -19.16 5.62
CA LEU A 15 11.06 -20.09 5.08
C LEU A 15 11.09 -19.96 3.55
N SER A 16 10.96 -21.09 2.84
CA SER A 16 11.24 -21.24 1.39
C SER A 16 10.05 -21.88 0.66
N ALA A 17 9.85 -21.51 -0.63
CA ALA A 17 9.16 -22.23 -1.75
C ALA A 17 8.16 -21.31 -2.52
N LEU A 18 7.77 -21.46 -3.80
CA LEU A 18 8.17 -22.19 -5.04
C LEU A 18 7.28 -21.60 -6.19
N VAL A 19 7.79 -21.49 -7.42
CA VAL A 19 7.20 -20.78 -8.59
C VAL A 19 6.69 -21.75 -9.68
N GLY A 20 5.72 -21.35 -10.51
CA GLY A 20 5.39 -21.99 -11.80
C GLY A 20 4.53 -21.11 -12.74
N GLY A 21 4.92 -20.97 -14.01
CA GLY A 21 4.29 -20.08 -15.01
C GLY A 21 4.02 -20.72 -16.39
N LEU A 22 3.33 -19.99 -17.28
CA LEU A 22 3.13 -20.29 -18.71
C LEU A 22 2.92 -19.01 -19.55
N SER A 23 3.38 -19.02 -20.81
CA SER A 23 3.48 -17.87 -21.74
C SER A 23 2.62 -18.03 -23.00
N ILE A 24 2.10 -16.94 -23.59
CA ILE A 24 1.69 -16.85 -25.02
C ILE A 24 1.99 -15.42 -25.55
N THR A 25 2.33 -15.35 -26.84
CA THR A 25 2.95 -14.26 -27.59
C THR A 25 2.00 -13.32 -28.36
N ALA A 26 2.26 -12.03 -28.18
CA ALA A 26 2.38 -10.90 -29.13
C ALA A 26 1.39 -10.66 -30.30
N TRP A 27 0.78 -9.46 -30.31
CA TRP A 27 0.76 -8.57 -31.48
C TRP A 27 0.63 -7.08 -31.08
N LYS A 28 1.01 -6.16 -31.98
CA LYS A 28 1.61 -4.82 -31.70
C LYS A 28 0.76 -3.64 -32.20
N ARG A 29 0.61 -2.53 -31.44
CA ARG A 29 0.40 -1.13 -31.92
C ARG A 29 0.60 -0.06 -30.83
N ARG A 30 1.23 1.06 -31.20
CA ARG A 30 1.54 2.25 -30.38
C ARG A 30 0.40 3.27 -30.37
N PHE A 31 0.29 3.96 -29.24
CA PHE A 31 -0.70 4.95 -28.81
C PHE A 31 -1.15 5.97 -29.87
N ASP A 32 -2.36 5.71 -30.36
CA ASP A 32 -3.37 6.69 -30.70
C ASP A 32 -4.69 6.03 -30.24
N SER A 33 -5.19 6.39 -29.05
CA SER A 33 -6.37 5.76 -28.45
C SER A 33 -7.64 6.14 -29.21
N THR A 34 -7.97 5.34 -30.21
CA THR A 34 -9.35 5.05 -30.63
C THR A 34 -9.49 3.54 -30.73
N ALA A 35 -9.68 2.89 -29.58
CA ALA A 35 -10.15 1.52 -29.51
C ALA A 35 -11.22 1.44 -28.43
N ASP A 36 -12.47 1.43 -28.90
CA ASP A 36 -13.66 0.97 -28.22
C ASP A 36 -13.43 -0.48 -27.75
N ALA A 37 -12.79 -0.64 -26.60
CA ALA A 37 -13.13 -1.73 -25.71
C ALA A 37 -14.23 -1.17 -24.82
N GLU A 38 -15.44 -1.73 -24.92
CA GLU A 38 -16.50 -1.56 -23.91
C GLU A 38 -15.98 -2.16 -22.58
N SER A 39 -15.03 -1.47 -21.94
CA SER A 39 -14.87 -1.50 -20.50
C SER A 39 -16.18 -0.99 -19.93
N ASP A 40 -16.72 -1.65 -18.91
CA ASP A 40 -17.93 -1.28 -18.19
C ASP A 40 -17.72 0.07 -17.45
N GLY A 41 -17.53 1.16 -18.18
CA GLY A 41 -17.73 2.57 -17.86
C GLY A 41 -17.18 3.14 -16.55
N ARG A 42 -16.42 2.39 -15.76
CA ARG A 42 -15.88 2.87 -14.49
C ARG A 42 -14.69 3.77 -14.82
N ALA A 43 -14.86 5.07 -14.60
CA ALA A 43 -13.76 6.02 -14.65
C ALA A 43 -12.66 5.55 -13.68
N GLY A 44 -11.40 5.54 -14.13
CA GLY A 44 -10.25 5.28 -13.25
C GLY A 44 -10.04 6.41 -12.25
N PHE A 45 -9.26 6.16 -11.21
CA PHE A 45 -8.91 7.18 -10.22
C PHE A 45 -8.18 8.34 -10.89
N ALA A 46 -8.63 9.57 -10.66
CA ALA A 46 -8.06 10.78 -11.22
C ALA A 46 -7.46 11.63 -10.09
N PRO A 47 -6.12 11.70 -9.92
CA PRO A 47 -5.50 12.40 -8.79
C PRO A 47 -5.96 13.84 -8.57
N ALA A 48 -6.26 14.57 -9.65
CA ALA A 48 -6.73 15.95 -9.60
C ALA A 48 -8.17 16.12 -9.07
N THR A 49 -8.92 15.02 -8.90
CA THR A 49 -10.31 15.01 -8.43
C THR A 49 -10.48 14.10 -7.23
N ASP A 50 -9.92 12.89 -7.29
CA ASP A 50 -10.04 11.84 -6.30
C ASP A 50 -8.90 11.86 -5.26
N GLY A 51 -7.82 12.61 -5.51
CA GLY A 51 -6.79 12.91 -4.52
C GLY A 51 -7.24 14.00 -3.54
N PHE A 52 -6.57 14.10 -2.39
CA PHE A 52 -6.89 15.16 -1.42
C PHE A 52 -6.42 16.54 -1.89
N GLY A 53 -7.15 17.59 -1.52
CA GLY A 53 -6.76 18.99 -1.73
C GLY A 53 -5.67 19.49 -0.78
N PHE A 54 -5.09 18.61 0.04
CA PHE A 54 -4.01 18.93 0.98
C PHE A 54 -2.89 17.89 0.92
N ASP A 55 -1.66 18.34 1.15
CA ASP A 55 -0.46 17.51 1.14
C ASP A 55 -0.40 16.58 2.34
N ASN A 56 0.37 15.50 2.20
CA ASN A 56 0.70 14.62 3.30
C ASN A 56 1.26 15.39 4.50
N PHE A 57 0.59 15.22 5.63
CA PHE A 57 1.01 15.82 6.88
C PHE A 57 1.87 14.84 7.67
N SER A 58 2.93 15.36 8.27
CA SER A 58 3.62 14.66 9.34
C SER A 58 2.74 14.69 10.60
N THR A 59 2.88 13.68 11.45
CA THR A 59 2.37 13.66 12.83
C THR A 59 2.58 15.03 13.51
N PRO A 60 1.78 15.41 14.53
CA PRO A 60 2.10 16.56 15.37
C PRO A 60 3.59 16.53 15.75
N PRO A 61 4.25 17.68 15.98
CA PRO A 61 5.70 17.75 16.27
C PRO A 61 6.13 16.92 17.49
N VAL A 62 5.18 16.36 18.22
CA VAL A 62 5.35 15.32 19.23
C VAL A 62 4.83 14.00 18.68
N VAL A 63 5.73 13.02 18.52
CA VAL A 63 5.37 11.62 18.24
C VAL A 63 4.38 11.18 19.33
N PRO A 64 3.14 10.83 18.98
CA PRO A 64 2.13 10.53 19.99
C PRO A 64 2.45 9.18 20.65
N ASP A 65 1.95 8.94 21.87
CA ASP A 65 2.33 7.77 22.66
C ASP A 65 1.84 6.49 21.95
N PRO A 66 2.71 5.52 21.63
CA PRO A 66 2.33 4.33 20.87
C PRO A 66 1.16 3.51 21.47
N VAL A 67 0.96 3.58 22.78
CA VAL A 67 -0.19 2.94 23.45
C VAL A 67 -1.53 3.63 23.18
N GLU A 68 -1.55 4.85 22.65
CA GLU A 68 -2.79 5.51 22.20
C GLU A 68 -3.30 4.92 20.86
N PHE A 69 -2.46 4.19 20.10
CA PHE A 69 -2.78 3.75 18.73
C PHE A 69 -3.00 2.25 18.57
N VAL A 70 -2.28 1.42 19.33
CA VAL A 70 -2.45 -0.05 19.32
C VAL A 70 -2.19 -0.59 20.72
N ASP A 71 -3.15 -1.28 21.33
CA ASP A 71 -2.88 -2.01 22.57
C ASP A 71 -2.02 -3.25 22.28
N ARG A 72 -0.86 -3.35 22.94
CA ARG A 72 0.09 -4.46 22.72
C ARG A 72 -0.53 -5.83 23.01
N SER A 73 -1.41 -5.92 24.00
CA SER A 73 -2.07 -7.17 24.37
C SER A 73 -3.15 -7.55 23.37
N GLU A 74 -3.85 -6.57 22.80
CA GLU A 74 -4.83 -6.76 21.73
C GLU A 74 -4.15 -7.23 20.45
N LEU A 75 -3.10 -6.55 19.97
CA LEU A 75 -2.34 -6.98 18.79
C LEU A 75 -1.82 -8.41 18.96
N ARG A 76 -1.25 -8.72 20.14
CA ARG A 76 -0.78 -10.06 20.46
C ARG A 76 -1.91 -11.09 20.42
N THR A 77 -3.09 -10.74 20.95
CA THR A 77 -4.24 -11.64 20.98
C THR A 77 -4.77 -11.91 19.57
N ARG A 78 -4.85 -10.88 18.71
CA ARG A 78 -5.21 -11.03 17.30
C ARG A 78 -4.20 -11.91 16.56
N LEU A 79 -2.90 -11.59 16.64
CA LEU A 79 -1.84 -12.38 16.01
C LEU A 79 -1.84 -13.85 16.43
N LEU A 80 -2.14 -14.15 17.70
CA LEU A 80 -2.27 -15.52 18.18
C LEU A 80 -3.53 -16.21 17.66
N SER A 81 -4.65 -15.48 17.59
CA SER A 81 -5.94 -16.01 17.13
C SER A 81 -5.91 -16.32 15.63
N ASP A 82 -5.30 -15.45 14.82
CA ASP A 82 -5.16 -15.64 13.38
C ASP A 82 -4.23 -16.81 13.06
N TRP A 83 -3.17 -16.98 13.87
CA TRP A 83 -2.25 -18.12 13.71
C TRP A 83 -2.83 -19.45 14.16
N ASP A 84 -3.65 -19.47 15.21
CA ASP A 84 -4.36 -20.67 15.68
C ASP A 84 -5.44 -21.15 14.68
N GLY A 85 -5.79 -20.31 13.70
CA GLY A 85 -6.73 -20.60 12.62
C GLY A 85 -6.17 -21.53 11.50
N PRO A 86 -6.18 -21.11 10.21
CA PRO A 86 -5.92 -22.00 9.07
C PRO A 86 -4.60 -22.80 9.14
N LEU A 87 -3.56 -22.23 9.76
CA LEU A 87 -2.25 -22.86 9.93
C LEU A 87 -2.26 -23.94 11.02
N GLY A 88 -3.05 -23.77 12.09
CA GLY A 88 -3.25 -24.78 13.12
C GLY A 88 -3.93 -26.04 12.58
N MET A 89 -4.89 -25.88 11.65
CA MET A 89 -5.57 -27.00 11.00
C MET A 89 -4.75 -27.65 9.88
N ALA A 90 -4.01 -26.88 9.08
CA ALA A 90 -3.21 -27.41 7.98
C ALA A 90 -1.97 -28.19 8.44
N SER A 91 -1.46 -27.93 9.64
CA SER A 91 -0.18 -28.48 10.08
C SER A 91 -0.30 -29.79 10.87
N GLY A 92 -1.40 -30.07 11.58
CA GLY A 92 -1.52 -31.25 12.45
C GLY A 92 -0.46 -31.35 13.57
N ILE A 93 0.39 -30.34 13.72
CA ILE A 93 1.44 -30.27 14.73
C ILE A 93 0.83 -29.62 15.96
N SER A 94 0.69 -30.38 17.05
CA SER A 94 0.37 -29.83 18.36
C SER A 94 1.54 -28.95 18.82
N MET A 95 1.44 -27.63 18.63
CA MET A 95 2.53 -26.66 18.70
C MET A 95 2.69 -25.99 20.08
N THR A 96 2.77 -26.75 21.17
CA THR A 96 2.77 -26.14 22.51
C THR A 96 4.12 -25.54 22.93
N GLY A 97 4.14 -24.22 23.21
CA GLY A 97 5.14 -23.49 24.01
C GLY A 97 6.41 -22.97 23.33
N SER A 98 6.85 -23.55 22.21
CA SER A 98 8.00 -23.02 21.43
C SER A 98 7.56 -22.06 20.32
N LEU A 99 6.46 -22.37 19.64
CA LEU A 99 5.83 -21.50 18.66
C LEU A 99 5.29 -20.24 19.34
N GLU A 100 4.53 -20.38 20.44
CA GLU A 100 3.98 -19.23 21.17
C GLU A 100 5.05 -18.22 21.60
N ARG A 101 6.26 -18.68 21.97
CA ARG A 101 7.38 -17.79 22.27
C ARG A 101 7.95 -17.11 21.04
N ARG A 102 8.01 -17.79 19.89
CA ARG A 102 8.44 -17.20 18.61
C ARG A 102 7.42 -16.20 18.08
N VAL A 103 6.14 -16.56 18.09
CA VAL A 103 5.00 -15.68 17.76
C VAL A 103 5.02 -14.45 18.64
N ARG A 104 5.24 -14.62 19.95
CA ARG A 104 5.38 -13.49 20.87
C ARG A 104 6.57 -12.59 20.53
N SER A 105 7.72 -13.16 20.17
CA SER A 105 8.88 -12.37 19.74
C SER A 105 8.62 -11.61 18.45
N ILE A 106 7.93 -12.24 17.48
CA ILE A 106 7.53 -11.61 16.22
C ILE A 106 6.53 -10.50 16.52
N ALA A 107 5.48 -10.78 17.29
CA ALA A 107 4.48 -9.79 17.71
C ALA A 107 5.11 -8.60 18.44
N ASP A 108 6.08 -8.83 19.32
CA ASP A 108 6.80 -7.77 20.03
C ASP A 108 7.68 -6.93 19.10
N GLU A 109 8.29 -7.56 18.09
CA GLU A 109 9.10 -6.88 17.08
C GLU A 109 8.21 -6.09 16.09
N LEU A 110 7.10 -6.68 15.64
CA LEU A 110 6.07 -6.02 14.83
C LEU A 110 5.48 -4.83 15.57
N TYR A 111 5.11 -5.00 16.84
CA TYR A 111 4.63 -3.91 17.69
C TYR A 111 5.67 -2.81 17.84
N GLY A 112 6.93 -3.17 18.10
CA GLY A 112 8.03 -2.22 18.24
C GLY A 112 8.36 -1.48 16.93
N ASN A 113 8.20 -2.14 15.78
CA ASN A 113 8.39 -1.54 14.47
C ASN A 113 7.21 -0.63 14.10
N ALA A 114 5.98 -1.11 14.28
CA ALA A 114 4.76 -0.32 14.12
C ALA A 114 4.86 0.97 14.93
N THR A 115 5.17 0.86 16.23
CA THR A 115 5.41 1.98 17.14
C THR A 115 6.42 3.00 16.61
N ARG A 116 7.51 2.54 15.98
CA ARG A 116 8.52 3.43 15.39
C ARG A 116 8.03 4.08 14.10
N LEU A 117 7.34 3.31 13.25
CA LEU A 117 6.90 3.72 11.92
C LEU A 117 5.69 4.66 11.98
N PHE A 118 4.76 4.45 12.91
CA PHE A 118 3.62 5.33 13.20
C PHE A 118 4.03 6.77 13.56
N GLY A 119 5.26 6.97 14.02
CA GLY A 119 5.69 8.24 14.60
C GLY A 119 6.48 9.15 13.68
N THR A 120 7.11 8.64 12.61
CA THR A 120 8.32 9.31 12.10
C THR A 120 8.27 9.84 10.68
N GLU A 121 7.41 9.33 9.78
CA GLU A 121 7.55 9.66 8.34
C GLU A 121 6.20 9.91 7.60
N GLY A 122 5.19 10.44 8.30
CA GLY A 122 3.92 10.93 7.69
C GLY A 122 2.83 9.88 7.47
N TYR A 123 1.66 10.30 7.01
CA TYR A 123 0.44 9.48 6.88
C TYR A 123 0.20 8.96 5.45
N CYS A 124 1.24 8.85 4.62
CA CYS A 124 1.12 8.52 3.19
C CYS A 124 0.23 7.31 2.90
N TYR A 125 0.44 6.18 3.60
CA TYR A 125 -0.45 5.01 3.47
C TYR A 125 -1.91 5.34 3.79
N GLY A 126 -2.15 6.06 4.89
CA GLY A 126 -3.50 6.39 5.31
C GLY A 126 -4.19 7.30 4.31
N MET A 127 -3.48 8.29 3.78
CA MET A 127 -4.01 9.23 2.80
C MET A 127 -4.33 8.54 1.48
N ALA A 128 -3.37 7.83 0.89
CA ALA A 128 -3.60 7.06 -0.32
C ALA A 128 -4.74 6.03 -0.14
N ALA A 129 -4.72 5.24 0.94
CA ALA A 129 -5.80 4.26 1.17
C ALA A 129 -7.18 4.93 1.39
N THR A 130 -7.23 6.11 2.01
CA THR A 130 -8.49 6.86 2.21
C THR A 130 -8.98 7.49 0.90
N ALA A 131 -8.10 8.11 0.13
CA ALA A 131 -8.44 8.64 -1.19
C ALA A 131 -9.00 7.53 -2.10
N GLN A 132 -8.36 6.35 -2.09
CA GLN A 132 -8.88 5.17 -2.76
C GLN A 132 -10.26 4.75 -2.22
N GLN A 133 -10.48 4.81 -0.90
CA GLN A 133 -11.80 4.54 -0.31
C GLN A 133 -12.88 5.47 -0.85
N TYR A 134 -12.63 6.78 -0.82
CA TYR A 134 -13.62 7.77 -1.26
C TYR A 134 -13.89 7.69 -2.76
N PHE A 135 -12.89 7.39 -3.58
CA PHE A 135 -13.09 7.14 -5.01
C PHE A 135 -14.03 5.96 -5.28
N GLU A 136 -13.82 4.84 -4.60
CA GLU A 136 -14.59 3.62 -4.86
C GLU A 136 -15.94 3.58 -4.17
N GLU A 137 -16.04 4.27 -3.04
CA GLU A 137 -17.22 4.40 -2.19
C GLU A 137 -17.42 5.87 -1.77
N PRO A 138 -17.90 6.75 -2.67
CA PRO A 138 -18.05 8.18 -2.38
C PRO A 138 -18.89 8.47 -1.14
N ASP A 139 -19.93 7.66 -0.88
CA ASP A 139 -20.81 7.78 0.29
C ASP A 139 -20.08 7.54 1.64
N SER A 140 -18.85 7.03 1.62
CA SER A 140 -18.02 6.85 2.83
C SER A 140 -17.34 8.13 3.31
N MET A 141 -17.33 9.17 2.48
CA MET A 141 -16.75 10.47 2.80
C MET A 141 -17.53 11.13 3.96
N PRO A 142 -16.85 11.62 5.02
CA PRO A 142 -17.54 12.18 6.18
C PRO A 142 -17.97 13.64 5.98
N VAL A 143 -17.72 14.19 4.79
CA VAL A 143 -18.09 15.56 4.39
C VAL A 143 -18.98 15.50 3.15
N ASP A 144 -19.91 16.44 3.05
CA ASP A 144 -20.79 16.61 1.89
C ASP A 144 -20.05 17.39 0.80
N ARG A 145 -19.23 16.68 0.01
CA ARG A 145 -18.43 17.21 -1.11
C ARG A 145 -18.60 16.32 -2.33
N GLU A 146 -18.41 16.87 -3.52
CA GLU A 146 -18.49 16.08 -4.76
C GLU A 146 -17.26 15.20 -4.96
N SER A 147 -16.11 15.60 -4.42
CA SER A 147 -14.84 14.86 -4.55
C SER A 147 -13.89 15.08 -3.37
N ALA A 148 -12.88 14.20 -3.25
CA ALA A 148 -11.87 14.29 -2.20
C ALA A 148 -10.95 15.52 -2.37
N SER A 149 -10.79 16.02 -3.60
CA SER A 149 -9.99 17.21 -3.90
C SER A 149 -10.54 18.48 -3.27
N GLU A 150 -11.84 18.53 -2.96
CA GLU A 150 -12.47 19.66 -2.27
C GLU A 150 -12.20 19.70 -0.76
N ILE A 151 -11.60 18.65 -0.21
CA ILE A 151 -11.16 18.61 1.19
C ILE A 151 -9.81 19.31 1.23
N GLU A 152 -9.77 20.51 1.80
CA GLU A 152 -8.58 21.37 1.84
C GLU A 152 -7.79 21.21 3.15
N HIS A 153 -8.37 20.52 4.15
CA HIS A 153 -7.71 20.29 5.43
C HIS A 153 -8.09 18.94 6.06
N VAL A 154 -7.10 18.24 6.63
CA VAL A 154 -7.29 16.92 7.26
C VAL A 154 -8.33 16.89 8.40
N ASN A 155 -8.52 18.02 9.08
CA ASN A 155 -9.52 18.16 10.15
C ASN A 155 -10.92 18.51 9.65
N GLU A 156 -11.17 18.59 8.34
CA GLU A 156 -12.53 18.79 7.85
C GLU A 156 -13.41 17.56 8.13
N PRO A 157 -14.69 17.75 8.51
CA PRO A 157 -15.33 19.04 8.75
C PRO A 157 -14.87 19.67 10.08
N LEU A 158 -14.66 20.99 10.08
CA LEU A 158 -14.17 21.73 11.26
C LEU A 158 -15.27 22.08 12.30
N GLU A 159 -16.53 21.76 12.00
CA GLU A 159 -17.67 22.09 12.85
C GLU A 159 -17.94 20.98 13.88
N ASP A 160 -18.42 21.36 15.07
CA ASP A 160 -18.80 20.46 16.19
C ASP A 160 -20.08 19.65 15.91
N GLY A 161 -20.25 19.14 14.68
CA GLY A 161 -21.37 18.31 14.26
C GLY A 161 -21.17 16.82 14.57
N ASP A 162 -22.16 16.00 14.22
CA ASP A 162 -22.08 14.54 14.32
C ASP A 162 -21.11 13.91 13.29
N SER A 163 -20.57 14.71 12.37
CA SER A 163 -19.61 14.29 11.35
C SER A 163 -18.20 14.21 11.92
N ARG A 164 -17.57 13.04 11.74
CA ARG A 164 -16.18 12.77 12.11
C ARG A 164 -15.19 13.41 11.12
N PRO A 165 -14.01 13.87 11.54
CA PRO A 165 -13.02 14.43 10.62
C PRO A 165 -12.38 13.37 9.72
N VAL A 166 -11.97 13.77 8.51
CA VAL A 166 -11.25 12.93 7.54
C VAL A 166 -9.98 12.33 8.15
N ARG A 167 -9.33 13.04 9.08
CA ARG A 167 -8.21 12.53 9.90
C ARG A 167 -8.51 11.16 10.50
N GLU A 168 -9.72 10.90 10.98
CA GLU A 168 -10.05 9.62 11.59
C GLU A 168 -9.99 8.46 10.60
N ASP A 169 -10.38 8.68 9.33
CA ASP A 169 -10.24 7.68 8.27
C ASP A 169 -8.77 7.41 7.95
N ILE A 170 -8.01 8.49 7.73
CA ILE A 170 -6.59 8.44 7.41
C ILE A 170 -5.82 7.69 8.50
N GLU A 171 -6.00 8.08 9.76
CA GLU A 171 -5.33 7.43 10.88
C GLU A 171 -5.80 5.98 11.05
N ARG A 172 -7.09 5.69 10.85
CA ARG A 172 -7.62 4.32 10.96
C ARG A 172 -7.02 3.40 9.90
N LEU A 173 -7.02 3.80 8.63
CA LEU A 173 -6.44 2.99 7.56
C LEU A 173 -4.92 2.90 7.70
N HIS A 174 -4.25 4.01 8.03
CA HIS A 174 -2.82 3.99 8.35
C HIS A 174 -2.50 3.01 9.47
N ARG A 175 -3.36 2.89 10.49
CA ARG A 175 -3.19 1.91 11.56
C ARG A 175 -3.28 0.47 11.08
N ARG A 176 -4.24 0.18 10.21
CA ARG A 176 -4.48 -1.19 9.74
C ARG A 176 -3.28 -1.81 9.03
N GLN A 177 -2.46 -1.02 8.33
CA GLN A 177 -1.25 -1.54 7.69
C GLN A 177 -0.31 -2.25 8.69
N PHE A 178 -0.35 -1.84 9.96
CA PHE A 178 0.52 -2.38 11.01
C PHE A 178 -0.17 -3.39 11.91
N THR A 179 -1.49 -3.31 12.06
CA THR A 179 -2.26 -4.19 12.95
C THR A 179 -2.75 -5.45 12.24
N GLU A 180 -2.89 -5.42 10.92
CA GLU A 180 -3.31 -6.57 10.13
C GLU A 180 -2.10 -7.46 9.79
N ILE A 181 -2.16 -8.73 10.21
CA ILE A 181 -1.04 -9.66 10.04
C ILE A 181 -0.73 -9.91 8.56
N ASP A 182 -1.76 -10.00 7.72
CA ASP A 182 -1.61 -10.26 6.30
C ASP A 182 -0.94 -9.08 5.59
N SER A 183 -1.19 -7.84 6.01
CA SER A 183 -0.45 -6.67 5.52
C SER A 183 1.07 -6.85 5.73
N TRP A 184 1.46 -7.27 6.93
CA TRP A 184 2.86 -7.48 7.27
C TRP A 184 3.49 -8.66 6.54
N LEU A 185 2.80 -9.79 6.48
CA LEU A 185 3.30 -11.00 5.82
C LEU A 185 3.48 -10.77 4.32
N ASN A 186 2.54 -10.09 3.67
CA ASN A 186 2.63 -9.80 2.25
C ASN A 186 3.74 -8.79 1.93
N ARG A 187 4.15 -7.94 2.88
CA ARG A 187 5.29 -7.00 2.73
C ARG A 187 6.65 -7.63 3.03
N TRP A 188 6.70 -8.88 3.49
CA TRP A 188 7.95 -9.58 3.74
C TRP A 188 8.94 -9.62 2.55
N PRO A 189 8.50 -9.77 1.29
CA PRO A 189 9.39 -9.70 0.13
C PRO A 189 10.19 -8.39 0.03
N LEU A 190 9.73 -7.28 0.59
CA LEU A 190 10.48 -6.01 0.62
C LEU A 190 11.84 -6.14 1.34
N LEU A 191 11.93 -7.02 2.34
CA LEU A 191 13.17 -7.33 3.07
C LEU A 191 14.16 -8.14 2.21
N ARG A 192 13.66 -8.85 1.20
CA ARG A 192 14.42 -9.71 0.29
C ARG A 192 14.03 -9.39 -1.16
N PRO A 193 14.52 -8.29 -1.76
CA PRO A 193 14.09 -7.87 -3.11
C PRO A 193 14.18 -8.95 -4.19
N GLY A 194 15.12 -9.88 -4.10
CA GLY A 194 15.19 -11.04 -5.02
C GLY A 194 14.06 -12.06 -4.88
N TRP A 195 13.09 -11.83 -3.99
CA TRP A 195 11.86 -12.61 -3.87
C TRP A 195 10.67 -11.94 -4.57
N ILE A 196 10.82 -10.68 -5.01
CA ILE A 196 9.78 -9.97 -5.73
C ILE A 196 9.81 -10.43 -7.19
N ASP A 197 8.71 -11.04 -7.63
CA ASP A 197 8.50 -11.44 -9.01
C ASP A 197 7.85 -10.29 -9.77
N TYR A 198 8.65 -9.43 -10.39
CA TYR A 198 8.12 -8.25 -11.10
C TYR A 198 7.26 -8.58 -12.32
N GLN A 199 7.40 -9.78 -12.89
CA GLN A 199 6.49 -10.24 -13.94
C GLN A 199 5.10 -10.55 -13.36
N ALA A 200 5.04 -11.14 -12.16
CA ALA A 200 3.78 -11.31 -11.46
C ALA A 200 3.18 -9.97 -11.01
N GLN A 201 4.01 -9.08 -10.45
CA GLN A 201 3.57 -7.78 -9.96
C GLN A 201 3.00 -6.89 -11.08
N GLU A 202 3.65 -6.82 -12.25
CA GLU A 202 3.13 -6.07 -13.40
C GLU A 202 1.74 -6.58 -13.82
N ARG A 203 1.59 -7.90 -13.98
CA ARG A 203 0.33 -8.51 -14.38
C ARG A 203 -0.79 -8.26 -13.37
N GLU A 204 -0.52 -8.56 -12.10
CA GLU A 204 -1.51 -8.43 -11.02
C GLU A 204 -1.92 -6.98 -10.80
N LEU A 205 -0.99 -6.04 -10.97
CA LEU A 205 -1.27 -4.62 -10.87
C LEU A 205 -2.16 -4.14 -12.02
N ARG A 206 -1.91 -4.59 -13.25
CA ARG A 206 -2.75 -4.28 -14.41
C ARG A 206 -4.16 -4.85 -14.24
N ASP A 207 -4.26 -6.11 -13.84
CA ASP A 207 -5.54 -6.76 -13.56
C ASP A 207 -6.32 -5.94 -12.51
N ALA A 208 -5.66 -5.46 -11.45
CA ALA A 208 -6.28 -4.61 -10.44
C ALA A 208 -6.70 -3.23 -10.96
N LEU A 209 -5.93 -2.61 -11.84
CA LEU A 209 -6.29 -1.33 -12.45
C LEU A 209 -7.46 -1.47 -13.43
N ASP A 210 -7.47 -2.54 -14.23
CA ASP A 210 -8.56 -2.85 -15.16
C ASP A 210 -9.88 -3.14 -14.39
N ASP A 211 -9.81 -3.88 -13.28
CA ASP A 211 -10.98 -4.25 -12.48
C ASP A 211 -11.52 -3.10 -11.60
N TYR A 212 -10.63 -2.24 -11.09
CA TYR A 212 -10.96 -1.33 -10.01
C TYR A 212 -10.60 0.14 -10.24
N GLY A 213 -9.85 0.46 -11.29
CA GLY A 213 -9.42 1.82 -11.61
C GLY A 213 -8.35 2.39 -10.67
N SER A 214 -7.90 1.65 -9.65
CA SER A 214 -6.82 2.04 -8.75
C SER A 214 -6.23 0.85 -7.98
N ALA A 215 -4.95 0.97 -7.61
CA ALA A 215 -4.25 -0.06 -6.87
C ALA A 215 -3.14 0.52 -5.99
N GLY A 216 -3.12 0.18 -4.71
CA GLY A 216 -2.11 0.67 -3.78
C GLY A 216 -0.76 -0.06 -3.89
N LEU A 217 0.33 0.69 -3.80
CA LEU A 217 1.70 0.22 -3.99
C LEU A 217 2.59 0.70 -2.85
N THR A 218 3.36 -0.22 -2.28
CA THR A 218 4.45 0.14 -1.38
C THR A 218 5.74 0.27 -2.18
N ILE A 219 6.39 1.43 -2.12
CA ILE A 219 7.69 1.67 -2.75
C ILE A 219 8.77 1.80 -1.66
N THR A 220 9.97 1.30 -1.92
CA THR A 220 11.06 1.38 -0.93
C THR A 220 12.43 1.33 -1.60
N GLY A 221 13.47 1.73 -0.85
CA GLY A 221 14.88 1.59 -1.22
C GLY A 221 15.62 0.62 -0.31
N ASP A 222 16.89 0.92 -0.07
CA ASP A 222 17.76 0.15 0.84
C ASP A 222 17.25 0.11 2.29
N ASP A 223 16.61 1.19 2.75
CA ASP A 223 15.98 1.27 4.06
C ASP A 223 14.49 1.00 3.95
N VAL A 224 14.13 -0.28 4.09
CA VAL A 224 12.75 -0.80 4.04
C VAL A 224 11.80 -0.17 5.06
N LEU A 225 12.34 0.42 6.13
CA LEU A 225 11.56 1.11 7.14
C LEU A 225 11.18 2.54 6.70
N ARG A 226 11.75 3.03 5.61
CA ARG A 226 11.45 4.32 4.98
C ARG A 226 10.65 4.16 3.69
N GLY A 227 9.86 3.10 3.64
CA GLY A 227 8.96 2.87 2.53
C GLY A 227 7.92 3.97 2.43
N HIS A 228 7.46 4.23 1.23
CA HIS A 228 6.37 5.15 0.93
C HIS A 228 5.22 4.38 0.31
N TYR A 229 4.03 4.95 0.34
CA TYR A 229 2.83 4.33 -0.20
C TYR A 229 2.14 5.27 -1.18
N VAL A 230 1.89 4.76 -2.38
CA VAL A 230 1.32 5.49 -3.53
C VAL A 230 0.16 4.68 -4.11
N LEU A 231 -0.71 5.30 -4.91
CA LEU A 231 -1.74 4.57 -5.67
C LEU A 231 -1.42 4.59 -7.15
N ALA A 232 -1.26 3.44 -7.79
CA ALA A 232 -1.37 3.37 -9.24
C ALA A 232 -2.82 3.65 -9.66
N TYR A 233 -2.98 4.37 -10.78
CA TYR A 233 -4.29 4.71 -11.32
C TYR A 233 -4.41 4.55 -12.84
N ASP A 234 -3.29 4.43 -13.56
CA ASP A 234 -3.25 4.17 -14.99
C ASP A 234 -1.96 3.46 -15.37
N TYR A 235 -1.89 2.88 -16.57
CA TYR A 235 -0.68 2.25 -17.09
C TYR A 235 -0.50 2.36 -18.61
N ASP A 236 0.76 2.44 -19.02
CA ASP A 236 1.21 2.44 -20.40
C ASP A 236 2.13 1.24 -20.66
N VAL A 237 1.93 0.55 -21.79
CA VAL A 237 2.73 -0.61 -22.19
C VAL A 237 3.46 -0.27 -23.48
N ASP A 238 4.79 -0.38 -23.46
CA ASP A 238 5.62 -0.11 -24.63
C ASP A 238 6.59 -1.27 -24.96
N ASP A 239 7.54 -1.02 -25.87
CA ASP A 239 8.53 -2.04 -26.28
C ASP A 239 9.58 -2.33 -25.18
N THR A 240 9.68 -1.48 -24.17
CA THR A 240 10.67 -1.51 -23.09
C THR A 240 10.11 -1.97 -21.76
N GLY A 241 8.79 -1.95 -21.57
CA GLY A 241 8.16 -2.46 -20.36
C GLY A 241 6.75 -1.93 -20.14
N VAL A 242 6.36 -1.91 -18.86
CA VAL A 242 5.09 -1.32 -18.41
C VAL A 242 5.40 -0.20 -17.43
N THR A 243 4.73 0.93 -17.61
CA THR A 243 4.79 2.10 -16.74
C THR A 243 3.43 2.30 -16.09
N PHE A 244 3.40 2.55 -14.80
CA PHE A 244 2.21 2.84 -14.03
C PHE A 244 2.28 4.30 -13.56
N ALA A 245 1.23 5.07 -13.87
CA ALA A 245 1.06 6.40 -13.31
C ALA A 245 0.59 6.27 -11.85
N VAL A 246 1.20 7.03 -10.94
CA VAL A 246 0.91 6.93 -9.50
C VAL A 246 0.52 8.27 -8.87
N TYR A 247 -0.44 8.21 -7.95
CA TYR A 247 -0.81 9.23 -7.00
C TYR A 247 0.12 9.15 -5.78
N ASP A 248 0.92 10.19 -5.58
CA ASP A 248 1.75 10.41 -4.42
C ASP A 248 1.00 11.33 -3.45
N PRO A 249 0.64 10.86 -2.25
CA PRO A 249 -0.11 11.68 -1.30
C PRO A 249 0.68 12.87 -0.75
N ASN A 250 1.98 12.99 -1.04
CA ASN A 250 2.76 14.19 -0.72
C ASN A 250 2.41 15.39 -1.61
N ASP A 251 1.75 15.16 -2.74
CA ASP A 251 1.27 16.22 -3.63
C ASP A 251 -0.26 16.32 -3.54
N SER A 252 -0.76 17.56 -3.47
CA SER A 252 -2.19 17.86 -3.48
C SER A 252 -2.84 17.65 -4.86
N ALA A 253 -4.16 17.54 -4.88
CA ALA A 253 -4.94 17.45 -6.12
C ALA A 253 -4.68 18.64 -7.07
N ASP A 254 -4.49 19.84 -6.53
CA ASP A 254 -4.18 21.05 -7.31
C ASP A 254 -2.80 20.97 -8.00
N GLU A 255 -1.81 20.38 -7.33
CA GLU A 255 -0.49 20.14 -7.92
C GLU A 255 -0.57 19.13 -9.08
N TYR A 256 -1.39 18.09 -8.93
CA TYR A 256 -1.68 17.15 -10.02
C TYR A 256 -2.44 17.80 -11.18
N ALA A 257 -3.37 18.72 -10.92
CA ALA A 257 -4.08 19.45 -11.96
C ALA A 257 -3.14 20.40 -12.76
N GLY A 258 -2.10 20.92 -12.10
CA GLY A 258 -1.14 21.85 -12.69
C GLY A 258 0.08 21.19 -13.34
N SER A 259 0.38 19.94 -13.01
CA SER A 259 1.55 19.21 -13.52
C SER A 259 1.25 18.51 -14.85
N ASN A 260 2.18 18.61 -15.80
CA ASN A 260 2.20 17.74 -16.99
C ASN A 260 3.06 16.48 -16.76
N ASP A 261 3.82 16.45 -15.67
CA ASP A 261 4.74 15.37 -15.33
C ASP A 261 4.16 14.63 -14.12
N GLY A 262 3.48 13.52 -14.38
CA GLY A 262 2.98 12.63 -13.33
C GLY A 262 4.07 11.74 -12.76
N HIS A 263 3.93 11.32 -11.51
CA HIS A 263 4.80 10.31 -10.92
C HIS A 263 4.57 8.96 -11.57
N THR A 264 5.66 8.23 -11.82
CA THR A 264 5.59 6.90 -12.44
C THR A 264 6.51 5.90 -11.75
N VAL A 265 6.04 4.65 -11.72
CA VAL A 265 6.81 3.45 -11.40
C VAL A 265 6.57 2.43 -12.51
N GLY A 266 7.42 1.43 -12.68
CA GLY A 266 7.27 0.52 -13.81
C GLY A 266 8.07 -0.75 -13.67
N VAL A 267 7.94 -1.60 -14.68
CA VAL A 267 8.77 -2.78 -14.86
C VAL A 267 9.38 -2.70 -16.24
N GLU A 268 10.70 -2.60 -16.30
CA GLU A 268 11.46 -2.72 -17.54
C GLU A 268 11.58 -4.20 -17.92
N THR A 269 11.23 -4.50 -19.17
CA THR A 269 11.29 -5.84 -19.77
C THR A 269 12.40 -5.90 -20.81
N THR A 270 13.66 -6.03 -20.36
CA THR A 270 14.80 -6.22 -21.27
C THR A 270 15.05 -7.71 -21.53
N GLY A 271 14.54 -8.19 -22.67
CA GLY A 271 14.68 -9.59 -23.07
C GLY A 271 13.84 -10.52 -22.20
N SER A 272 14.47 -11.25 -21.28
CA SER A 272 13.79 -12.11 -20.30
C SER A 272 13.94 -11.63 -18.86
N SER A 273 14.51 -10.44 -18.65
CA SER A 273 14.61 -9.79 -17.34
C SER A 273 13.40 -8.91 -17.09
N TYR A 274 12.94 -8.86 -15.84
CA TYR A 274 11.92 -7.95 -15.35
C TYR A 274 12.53 -7.18 -14.18
N GLU A 275 12.81 -5.91 -14.38
CA GLU A 275 13.47 -5.05 -13.39
C GLU A 275 12.58 -3.87 -13.01
N PRO A 276 12.54 -3.46 -11.74
CA PRO A 276 11.74 -2.31 -11.34
C PRO A 276 12.32 -1.03 -11.94
N ARG A 277 11.43 -0.15 -12.40
CA ARG A 277 11.72 1.20 -12.85
C ARG A 277 11.07 2.17 -11.87
N MET A 278 11.83 3.10 -11.32
CA MET A 278 11.36 4.01 -10.27
C MET A 278 11.52 5.46 -10.72
N ASP A 279 11.08 5.82 -11.93
CA ASP A 279 11.44 7.07 -12.64
C ASP A 279 11.37 8.31 -11.75
N ALA A 280 10.19 8.63 -11.21
CA ALA A 280 9.97 9.81 -10.38
C ALA A 280 10.66 9.73 -9.00
N TYR A 281 11.13 8.54 -8.64
CA TYR A 281 11.68 8.19 -7.34
C TYR A 281 13.15 7.75 -7.40
N GLU A 282 13.80 7.94 -8.54
CA GLU A 282 15.13 7.41 -8.81
C GLU A 282 16.13 7.92 -7.75
N GLY A 283 16.93 6.99 -7.22
CA GLY A 283 17.91 7.29 -6.18
C GLY A 283 17.38 7.32 -4.75
N THR A 284 16.05 7.31 -4.55
CA THR A 284 15.42 7.16 -3.23
C THR A 284 14.83 5.77 -3.05
N TYR A 285 14.10 5.30 -4.05
CA TYR A 285 13.47 3.98 -4.06
C TYR A 285 14.01 3.14 -5.23
N ASP A 286 14.09 1.83 -5.04
CA ASP A 286 14.66 0.88 -6.01
C ASP A 286 13.77 -0.36 -6.21
N ARG A 287 12.62 -0.42 -5.54
CA ARG A 287 11.65 -1.51 -5.63
C ARG A 287 10.25 -1.04 -5.28
N PHE A 288 9.27 -1.76 -5.78
CA PHE A 288 7.88 -1.63 -5.38
C PHE A 288 7.25 -3.00 -5.11
N LEU A 289 6.14 -2.99 -4.39
CA LEU A 289 5.34 -4.16 -4.09
C LEU A 289 3.85 -3.78 -4.11
N PHE A 290 3.12 -4.44 -4.99
CA PHE A 290 1.68 -4.56 -5.00
C PHE A 290 1.25 -5.75 -4.13
N THR A 291 0.20 -5.54 -3.33
CA THR A 291 -0.52 -6.62 -2.66
C THR A 291 -2.02 -6.35 -2.69
N SER A 292 -2.80 -7.35 -3.10
CA SER A 292 -4.25 -7.26 -3.09
C SER A 292 -4.83 -7.14 -1.68
N THR A 293 -4.06 -7.52 -0.65
CA THR A 293 -4.49 -7.47 0.75
C THR A 293 -4.80 -6.06 1.24
N ASP A 294 -4.09 -5.03 0.73
CA ASP A 294 -4.39 -3.64 1.13
C ASP A 294 -5.83 -3.25 0.75
N ARG A 295 -6.33 -3.78 -0.36
CA ARG A 295 -7.72 -3.60 -0.79
C ARG A 295 -8.69 -4.32 0.13
N THR A 296 -8.40 -5.56 0.54
CA THR A 296 -9.23 -6.34 1.47
C THR A 296 -9.33 -5.70 2.84
N ILE A 297 -8.19 -5.22 3.37
CA ILE A 297 -8.11 -4.51 4.66
C ILE A 297 -9.05 -3.30 4.70
N ARG A 298 -9.30 -2.67 3.55
CA ARG A 298 -10.25 -1.57 3.38
C ARG A 298 -11.69 -2.07 3.24
N ALA A 299 -11.95 -3.12 2.46
CA ALA A 299 -13.31 -3.64 2.21
C ALA A 299 -14.02 -4.15 3.48
N ASP A 300 -13.28 -4.71 4.45
CA ASP A 300 -13.83 -5.15 5.74
C ASP A 300 -14.36 -3.99 6.62
N VAL A 301 -14.20 -2.73 6.19
CA VAL A 301 -14.76 -1.54 6.86
C VAL A 301 -16.26 -1.35 6.58
N VAL A 302 -16.75 -1.75 5.41
CA VAL A 302 -18.14 -1.49 4.99
C VAL A 302 -19.14 -2.48 5.60
N SER A 303 -18.63 -3.63 6.05
CA SER A 303 -19.45 -4.74 6.54
C SER A 303 -19.59 -4.79 8.07
N ALA A 304 -18.99 -3.84 8.80
CA ALA A 304 -18.98 -3.78 10.27
C ALA A 304 -19.72 -2.53 10.78
#